data_AF-A0A8T4IWV1-F1
#
_entry.id   AF-A0A8T4IWV1-F1
#
_cell.length_a   1.000
_cell.length_b   1.000
_cell.length_c   1.000
_cell.angle_alpha   90.00
_cell.angle_beta   90.00
_cell.angle_gamma   90.00
#
_symmetry.space_group_name_H-M   'P 1'
#
loop_
_entity.id
_entity.type
_entity.pdbx_description
1 polymer ?
#
loop_
_entity_poly.entity_id
_entity_poly.type
_entity_poly.pdbx_seq_one_letter_code
_entity_poly.pdbx_strand_id
1 'polypeptide(L)' 'MNAKGEAVRTGFRRRLRGRGASGDAGMSTAEYAVGTIATCGFAAVLYKVVTSGAVSAQMQQLIERALSAQF' A
#
# COMPACT_ATOMS: atom_id res chain seq x y z
N MET A 1 41.84 5.67 4.51
CA MET A 1 40.36 5.58 4.59
C MET A 1 39.79 6.99 4.54
N ASN A 2 38.77 7.43 3.78
CA ASN A 2 37.82 6.82 2.85
C ASN A 2 37.23 8.00 2.02
N ALA A 3 37.79 8.29 0.84
CA ALA A 3 37.28 9.34 -0.08
C ALA A 3 36.16 8.83 -1.01
N LYS A 4 35.92 7.51 -1.01
CA LYS A 4 34.95 6.86 -1.90
C LYS A 4 33.50 6.97 -1.40
N GLY A 5 33.30 7.17 -0.08
CA GLY A 5 31.96 7.30 0.53
C GLY A 5 31.23 8.61 0.22
N GLU A 6 31.94 9.73 0.08
CA GLU A 6 31.34 11.06 -0.14
C GLU A 6 30.81 11.22 -1.57
N ALA A 7 31.49 10.64 -2.57
CA ALA A 7 31.07 10.71 -3.97
C ALA A 7 29.73 9.98 -4.23
N VAL A 8 29.53 8.82 -3.61
CA VAL A 8 28.28 8.02 -3.72
C VAL A 8 27.10 8.77 -3.08
N ARG A 9 27.31 9.39 -1.92
CA ARG A 9 26.28 10.17 -1.21
C ARG A 9 25.84 11.41 -1.99
N THR A 10 26.77 12.02 -2.71
CA THR A 10 26.52 13.25 -3.48
C THR A 10 25.74 12.94 -4.78
N GLY A 11 26.03 11.82 -5.44
CA GLY A 11 25.31 11.38 -6.65
C GLY A 11 23.83 11.06 -6.40
N PHE A 12 23.52 10.39 -5.28
CA PHE A 12 22.14 10.07 -4.91
C PHE A 12 21.32 11.32 -4.59
N ARG A 13 21.89 12.28 -3.85
CA ARG A 13 21.25 13.56 -3.53
C ARG A 13 21.00 14.43 -4.77
N ARG A 14 21.89 14.37 -5.77
CA ARG A 14 21.71 15.11 -7.03
C ARG A 14 20.56 14.54 -7.86
N ARG A 15 20.37 13.22 -7.85
CA ARG A 15 19.28 12.54 -8.57
C ARG A 15 17.90 12.83 -7.98
N LEU A 16 17.84 13.07 -6.67
CA LEU A 16 16.61 13.50 -5.99
C LEU A 16 16.31 14.99 -6.25
N ARG A 17 17.32 15.87 -6.23
CA ARG A 17 17.14 17.32 -6.47
C ARG A 17 16.81 17.68 -7.93
N GLY A 18 17.17 16.84 -8.91
CA GLY A 18 16.83 17.07 -10.31
C GLY A 18 15.36 16.80 -10.67
N ARG A 19 14.58 16.16 -9.79
CA ARG A 19 13.17 15.80 -10.06
C ARG A 19 12.17 16.91 -9.70
N GLY A 20 12.58 17.92 -8.95
CA GLY A 20 11.69 18.99 -8.45
C GLY A 20 11.46 20.16 -9.42
N ALA A 21 12.33 20.37 -10.42
CA ALA A 21 12.25 21.56 -11.29
C ALA A 21 11.45 21.33 -12.59
N SER A 22 11.17 20.07 -12.96
CA SER A 22 10.29 19.68 -14.08
C SER A 22 9.03 18.95 -13.61
N GLY A 23 8.75 19.02 -12.29
CA GLY A 23 7.81 18.14 -11.60
C GLY A 23 6.34 18.47 -11.76
N ASP A 24 5.94 19.71 -12.08
CA ASP A 24 4.51 20.09 -12.06
C ASP A 24 3.66 19.38 -13.12
N ALA A 25 4.22 19.02 -14.29
CA ALA A 25 3.47 18.30 -15.33
C ALA A 25 3.37 16.79 -15.07
N GLY A 26 4.23 16.23 -14.20
CA GLY A 26 4.34 14.78 -13.94
C GLY A 26 4.04 14.37 -12.49
N MET A 27 4.01 15.32 -11.55
CA MET A 27 3.61 15.11 -10.16
C MET A 27 2.16 14.62 -10.12
N SER A 28 1.24 15.27 -10.84
CA SER A 28 -0.15 14.81 -10.87
C SER A 28 -0.32 13.37 -11.37
N THR A 29 0.23 12.98 -12.52
CA THR A 29 0.02 11.61 -13.06
C THR A 29 0.68 10.53 -12.18
N ALA A 30 1.89 10.80 -11.65
CA ALA A 30 2.57 9.85 -10.78
C ALA A 30 1.90 9.73 -9.40
N GLU A 31 1.40 10.83 -8.85
CA GLU A 31 0.65 10.86 -7.59
C GLU A 31 -0.65 10.06 -7.68
N TYR A 32 -1.43 10.27 -8.75
CA TYR A 32 -2.66 9.50 -8.96
C TYR A 32 -2.37 8.02 -9.19
N ALA A 33 -1.32 7.68 -9.94
CA ALA A 33 -0.93 6.29 -10.15
C ALA A 33 -0.52 5.60 -8.84
N VAL A 34 0.34 6.24 -8.03
CA VAL A 34 0.76 5.71 -6.74
C VAL A 34 -0.41 5.65 -5.75
N GLY A 35 -1.29 6.64 -5.73
CA GLY A 35 -2.51 6.63 -4.92
C GLY A 35 -3.45 5.48 -5.26
N THR A 36 -3.60 5.17 -6.55
CA THR A 36 -4.38 4.02 -7.02
C THR A 36 -3.73 2.70 -6.60
N ILE A 37 -2.42 2.55 -6.78
CA ILE A 37 -1.70 1.33 -6.38
C ILE A 37 -1.76 1.13 -4.87
N ALA A 38 -1.60 2.19 -4.07
CA ALA A 38 -1.73 2.14 -2.61
C ALA A 38 -3.13 1.67 -2.20
N THR A 39 -4.18 2.22 -2.83
CA THR A 39 -5.57 1.82 -2.59
C THR A 39 -5.82 0.36 -2.97
N CYS A 40 -5.38 -0.07 -4.16
CA CYS A 40 -5.50 -1.46 -4.61
C CYS A 40 -4.75 -2.43 -3.69
N GLY A 41 -3.54 -2.06 -3.23
CA GLY A 41 -2.77 -2.84 -2.28
C GLY A 41 -3.50 -3.02 -0.95
N PHE A 42 -4.06 -1.95 -0.41
CA PHE A 42 -4.88 -2.01 0.81
C PHE A 42 -6.14 -2.86 0.61
N ALA A 43 -6.85 -2.70 -0.50
CA ALA A 43 -8.02 -3.51 -0.84
C ALA A 43 -7.68 -5.00 -0.94
N ALA A 44 -6.53 -5.36 -1.51
CA ALA A 44 -6.07 -6.74 -1.58
C ALA A 44 -5.81 -7.33 -0.18
N VAL A 45 -5.21 -6.55 0.73
CA VAL A 45 -5.02 -6.98 2.13
C VAL A 45 -6.38 -7.19 2.81
N LEU A 46 -7.32 -6.25 2.68
CA LEU A 46 -8.66 -6.39 3.25
C LEU A 46 -9.40 -7.61 2.68
N TYR A 47 -9.29 -7.86 1.38
CA TYR A 47 -9.86 -9.04 0.75
C TYR A 47 -9.31 -10.33 1.38
N LYS A 48 -8.00 -10.40 1.62
CA LYS A 48 -7.37 -11.55 2.30
C LYS A 48 -7.83 -11.70 3.75
N VAL A 49 -8.06 -10.60 4.46
CA VAL A 49 -8.61 -10.63 5.83
C VAL A 49 -10.03 -11.18 5.82
N VAL A 50 -10.91 -10.61 4.98
CA VAL A 50 -12.34 -11.00 4.94
C VAL A 50 -12.53 -12.43 4.41
N THR A 51 -11.68 -12.87 3.47
CA THR A 51 -11.70 -14.25 2.93
C THR A 51 -10.88 -15.24 3.76
N SER A 52 -10.32 -14.81 4.90
CA SER A 52 -9.59 -15.71 5.78
C SER A 52 -10.51 -16.72 6.46
N GLY A 53 -9.99 -17.91 6.76
CA GLY A 53 -10.74 -18.96 7.44
C GLY A 53 -11.27 -18.53 8.82
N ALA A 54 -10.54 -17.65 9.52
CA ALA A 54 -10.97 -17.12 10.81
C ALA A 54 -12.24 -16.27 10.66
N VAL A 55 -12.27 -15.34 9.69
CA VAL A 55 -13.45 -14.49 9.46
C VAL A 55 -14.64 -15.31 8.94
N SER A 56 -14.42 -16.25 8.03
CA SER A 56 -15.50 -17.10 7.51
C SER A 56 -16.10 -17.99 8.61
N ALA A 57 -15.28 -18.57 9.48
CA ALA A 57 -15.76 -19.39 10.59
C ALA A 57 -16.59 -18.57 11.58
N GLN A 58 -16.15 -17.36 11.92
CA GLN A 58 -16.92 -16.47 12.80
C GLN A 58 -18.27 -16.07 12.17
N MET A 59 -18.29 -15.72 10.89
CA MET A 59 -19.53 -15.42 10.18
C MET A 59 -20.48 -16.64 10.16
N GLN A 60 -19.95 -17.84 9.95
CA GLN A 60 -20.73 -19.07 10.00
C GLN A 60 -21.37 -19.29 11.37
N GLN A 61 -20.59 -19.14 12.45
CA GLN A 61 -21.11 -19.24 13.82
C GLN A 61 -22.18 -18.20 14.11
N LEU A 62 -22.01 -16.96 13.64
CA LEU A 62 -23.04 -15.91 13.80
C LEU A 62 -24.34 -16.26 13.07
N ILE A 63 -24.25 -16.80 11.85
CA ILE A 63 -25.41 -17.24 11.08
C ILE A 63 -26.11 -18.42 11.77
N GLU A 64 -25.36 -19.41 12.24
CA GLU A 64 -25.90 -20.56 12.98
C GLU A 64 -26.62 -20.13 14.26
N ARG A 65 -26.04 -19.17 14.99
CA ARG A 65 -26.67 -18.59 16.19
C ARG A 65 -27.94 -17.80 15.85
N ALA A 66 -27.94 -17.04 14.76
CA ALA A 66 -29.12 -16.32 14.32
C ALA A 66 -30.25 -17.27 13.91
N LEU A 67 -29.91 -18.37 13.24
CA LEU A 67 -30.90 -19.36 12.80
C LEU A 67 -31.44 -20.19 13.98
N SER A 68 -30.60 -20.57 14.93
CA SER A 68 -31.01 -21.31 16.14
C SER A 68 -31.74 -20.47 17.19
N ALA A 69 -31.70 -19.14 17.10
CA ALA A 69 -32.49 -18.26 17.97
C ALA A 69 -33.92 -18.02 17.44
N GLN A 70 -34.15 -18.25 16.15
CA GLN A 70 -35.43 -18.02 15.46
C GLN A 70 -36.38 -19.24 15.52
N PHE A 71 -35.85 -20.43 15.82
CA PHE A 71 -36.58 -21.71 15.89
C PHE A 71 -36.32 -22.39 17.24
#